data_AF-A0A9E2UH86-F1
#
_entry.id   AF-A0A9E2UH86-F1
#
_cell.length_a   1.000
_cell.length_b   1.000
_cell.length_c   1.000
_cell.angle_alpha   90.00
_cell.angle_beta   90.00
_cell.angle_gamma   90.00
#
_symmetry.space_group_name_H-M   'P 1'
#
loop_
_entity.id
_entity.type
_entity.pdbx_description
1 polymer ?
#
loop_
_entity_poly.entity_id
_entity_poly.type
_entity_poly.pdbx_seq_one_letter_code
_entity_poly.pdbx_strand_id
1 'polypeptide(L)'
;PSSGAPVSATYLAARTEAEFHHLAGCFHLRARRTFGLMGRLTDFMSAFLVDTAAALRALGKHDAAARAAGMVELCRENDLQVTHALIDPQSDRSTLDAPSEAVQVVERRPDGVVVSGCRLLSTLAPVANECYVGPYYPRRRGEEKFMLAFVVPMNAPGLSTLCRESFHRGQDPVDRPLSSRFDEGDAILMFDRVLVPHERMIVDGDIAAYNGMLQARPGYTPLQATIRSTMKLRFLSGLATAIARANGRDKLPRFQAAIGELIALISVAEGIRAGAIAEGLARAEAFARGDVRIEGDGLTGPKTIGVCGGAAINFYFPYANTKAADVLRIAAGSGVLAMSVADYARPDVGPLMDRWLVGPGIDAKRRLQLMKLAWDMTGTEFGSRAGLYERLYSGDPEINAQRWFRSGITRECEALVDQLLNN
;
A
#
# COMPACT_ATOMS: atom_id res chain seq x y z
N PRO A 1 -20.01 -15.91 -9.11
CA PRO A 1 -20.59 -15.47 -7.82
C PRO A 1 -21.72 -16.43 -7.43
N SER A 2 -21.82 -16.81 -6.16
CA SER A 2 -22.83 -17.77 -5.70
C SER A 2 -24.25 -17.22 -5.84
N SER A 3 -24.40 -15.91 -5.71
CA SER A 3 -25.67 -15.18 -5.85
C SER A 3 -26.07 -14.84 -7.30
N GLY A 4 -25.19 -15.06 -8.28
CA GLY A 4 -25.38 -14.58 -9.66
C GLY A 4 -25.26 -13.06 -9.84
N ALA A 5 -25.18 -12.28 -8.76
CA ALA A 5 -25.00 -10.84 -8.80
C ALA A 5 -23.56 -10.44 -9.22
N PRO A 6 -23.36 -9.26 -9.83
CA PRO A 6 -22.01 -8.75 -10.11
C PRO A 6 -21.18 -8.61 -8.83
N VAL A 7 -19.91 -8.98 -8.91
CA VAL A 7 -18.94 -8.83 -7.81
C VAL A 7 -17.71 -8.05 -8.29
N SER A 8 -16.93 -7.52 -7.36
CA SER A 8 -15.69 -6.81 -7.70
C SER A 8 -14.68 -7.76 -8.36
N ALA A 9 -14.22 -7.39 -9.56
CA ALA A 9 -13.15 -8.08 -10.27
C ALA A 9 -11.77 -7.92 -9.59
N THR A 10 -11.65 -7.14 -8.51
CA THR A 10 -10.41 -7.06 -7.72
C THR A 10 -10.07 -8.36 -6.97
N TYR A 11 -11.03 -9.28 -6.86
CA TYR A 11 -10.83 -10.65 -6.36
C TYR A 11 -10.51 -11.66 -7.47
N LEU A 12 -10.37 -11.22 -8.72
CA LEU A 12 -10.01 -12.10 -9.84
C LEU A 12 -8.58 -12.66 -9.62
N ALA A 13 -8.49 -13.96 -9.44
CA ALA A 13 -7.22 -14.70 -9.48
C ALA A 13 -6.77 -14.85 -10.94
N ALA A 14 -6.27 -13.76 -11.53
CA ALA A 14 -5.87 -13.70 -12.93
C ALA A 14 -4.78 -14.72 -13.28
N ARG A 15 -4.94 -15.41 -14.42
CA ARG A 15 -4.04 -16.47 -14.91
C ARG A 15 -3.61 -16.27 -16.37
N THR A 16 -4.30 -15.43 -17.10
CA THR A 16 -3.99 -15.06 -18.48
C THR A 16 -3.60 -13.60 -18.58
N GLU A 17 -2.88 -13.24 -19.63
CA GLU A 17 -2.52 -11.85 -19.92
C GLU A 17 -3.76 -10.94 -19.93
N ALA A 18 -4.83 -11.36 -20.60
CA ALA A 18 -6.09 -10.62 -20.67
C ALA A 18 -6.71 -10.39 -19.28
N GLU A 19 -6.71 -11.40 -18.40
CA GLU A 19 -7.20 -11.28 -17.04
C GLU A 19 -6.33 -10.36 -16.18
N PHE A 20 -5.00 -10.40 -16.33
CA PHE A 20 -4.11 -9.47 -15.63
C PHE A 20 -4.34 -8.03 -16.08
N HIS A 21 -4.55 -7.79 -17.37
CA HIS A 21 -4.93 -6.48 -17.87
C HIS A 21 -6.29 -6.02 -17.35
N HIS A 22 -7.27 -6.93 -17.27
CA HIS A 22 -8.57 -6.64 -16.68
C HIS A 22 -8.44 -6.24 -15.21
N LEU A 23 -7.73 -7.04 -14.42
CA LEU A 23 -7.45 -6.78 -13.00
C LEU A 23 -6.71 -5.44 -12.80
N ALA A 24 -5.67 -5.18 -13.60
CA ALA A 24 -4.93 -3.92 -13.59
C ALA A 24 -5.83 -2.72 -13.93
N GLY A 25 -6.76 -2.88 -14.88
CA GLY A 25 -7.78 -1.88 -15.21
C GLY A 25 -8.67 -1.54 -14.02
N CYS A 26 -9.11 -2.55 -13.27
CA CYS A 26 -9.90 -2.36 -12.06
C CYS A 26 -9.14 -1.59 -10.97
N PHE A 27 -7.88 -1.97 -10.71
CA PHE A 27 -7.01 -1.25 -9.78
C PHE A 27 -6.79 0.20 -10.22
N HIS A 28 -6.59 0.43 -11.53
CA HIS A 28 -6.42 1.78 -12.07
C HIS A 28 -7.65 2.66 -11.85
N LEU A 29 -8.84 2.13 -12.14
CA LEU A 29 -10.09 2.87 -11.96
C LEU A 29 -10.34 3.23 -10.50
N ARG A 30 -10.05 2.34 -9.56
CA ARG A 30 -10.15 2.64 -8.12
C ARG A 30 -9.11 3.67 -7.68
N ALA A 31 -7.84 3.48 -8.03
CA ALA A 31 -6.79 4.44 -7.72
C ALA A 31 -7.10 5.84 -8.27
N ARG A 32 -7.68 5.93 -9.48
CA ARG A 32 -8.10 7.21 -10.08
C ARG A 32 -9.15 7.94 -9.24
N ARG A 33 -10.07 7.24 -8.59
CA ARG A 33 -11.12 7.83 -7.74
C ARG A 33 -10.58 8.48 -6.47
N THR A 34 -9.44 8.01 -5.99
CA THR A 34 -8.78 8.49 -4.77
C THR A 34 -7.48 9.24 -5.06
N PHE A 35 -7.17 9.50 -6.33
CA PHE A 35 -5.92 10.11 -6.78
C PHE A 35 -4.65 9.35 -6.30
N GLY A 36 -4.79 8.05 -6.05
CA GLY A 36 -3.75 7.19 -5.46
C GLY A 36 -3.48 7.46 -3.98
N LEU A 37 -4.26 8.31 -3.31
CA LEU A 37 -4.05 8.72 -1.93
C LEU A 37 -4.43 7.64 -0.91
N MET A 38 -5.49 6.86 -1.21
CA MET A 38 -5.95 5.77 -0.36
C MET A 38 -5.29 4.46 -0.77
N GLY A 39 -4.44 3.90 0.10
CA GLY A 39 -3.64 2.70 -0.18
C GLY A 39 -4.18 1.41 0.41
N ARG A 40 -5.29 1.44 1.15
CA ARG A 40 -5.80 0.31 1.95
C ARG A 40 -7.26 -0.04 1.70
N LEU A 41 -7.86 0.56 0.67
CA LEU A 41 -9.17 0.15 0.18
C LEU A 41 -9.19 -1.33 -0.23
N THR A 42 -10.39 -1.89 -0.37
CA THR A 42 -10.62 -3.33 -0.62
C THR A 42 -9.78 -3.90 -1.76
N ASP A 43 -9.40 -3.12 -2.77
CA ASP A 43 -8.55 -3.61 -3.85
C ASP A 43 -7.14 -4.04 -3.42
N PHE A 44 -6.57 -3.39 -2.41
CA PHE A 44 -5.31 -3.84 -1.82
C PHE A 44 -5.50 -5.20 -1.11
N MET A 45 -6.53 -5.30 -0.27
CA MET A 45 -6.74 -6.51 0.53
C MET A 45 -7.31 -7.69 -0.26
N SER A 46 -8.09 -7.45 -1.31
CA SER A 46 -8.51 -8.51 -2.22
C SER A 46 -7.29 -9.12 -2.92
N ALA A 47 -6.37 -8.28 -3.41
CA ALA A 47 -5.12 -8.73 -4.01
C ALA A 47 -4.27 -9.53 -3.01
N PHE A 48 -4.17 -9.08 -1.76
CA PHE A 48 -3.43 -9.75 -0.70
C PHE A 48 -4.02 -11.12 -0.33
N LEU A 49 -5.34 -11.21 -0.16
CA LEU A 49 -6.02 -12.46 0.18
C LEU A 49 -5.92 -13.48 -0.97
N VAL A 50 -6.04 -13.03 -2.21
CA VAL A 50 -5.86 -13.90 -3.40
C VAL A 50 -4.40 -14.38 -3.51
N ASP A 51 -3.42 -13.51 -3.29
CA ASP A 51 -2.00 -13.88 -3.22
C ASP A 51 -1.78 -14.94 -2.13
N THR A 52 -2.38 -14.77 -0.94
CA THR A 52 -2.26 -15.70 0.19
C THR A 52 -2.83 -17.08 -0.15
N ALA A 53 -4.04 -17.12 -0.73
CA ALA A 53 -4.68 -18.38 -1.13
C ALA A 53 -3.88 -19.11 -2.23
N ALA A 54 -3.35 -18.37 -3.21
CA ALA A 54 -2.49 -18.92 -4.25
C ALA A 54 -1.16 -19.45 -3.68
N ALA A 55 -0.54 -18.72 -2.76
CA ALA A 55 0.73 -19.10 -2.16
C ALA A 55 0.61 -20.37 -1.31
N LEU A 56 -0.40 -20.46 -0.45
CA LEU A 56 -0.64 -21.66 0.35
C LEU A 56 -0.92 -22.89 -0.52
N ARG A 57 -1.62 -22.70 -1.65
CA ARG A 57 -1.85 -23.77 -2.62
C ARG A 57 -0.55 -24.24 -3.27
N ALA A 58 0.29 -23.31 -3.74
CA ALA A 58 1.58 -23.64 -4.33
C ALA A 58 2.48 -24.39 -3.33
N LEU A 59 2.46 -24.00 -2.05
CA LEU A 59 3.20 -24.66 -0.97
C LEU A 59 2.65 -26.04 -0.54
N GLY A 60 1.61 -26.55 -1.20
CA GLY A 60 0.97 -27.82 -0.83
C GLY A 60 0.17 -27.79 0.48
N LYS A 61 -0.13 -26.58 1.01
CA LYS A 61 -0.88 -26.39 2.26
C LYS A 61 -2.38 -26.35 1.96
N HIS A 62 -2.92 -27.43 1.41
CA HIS A 62 -4.26 -27.48 0.80
C HIS A 62 -5.38 -27.04 1.74
N ASP A 63 -5.38 -27.46 3.01
CA ASP A 63 -6.41 -27.06 3.96
C ASP A 63 -6.35 -25.56 4.29
N ALA A 64 -5.14 -25.02 4.50
CA ALA A 64 -4.94 -23.59 4.72
C ALA A 64 -5.32 -22.78 3.48
N ALA A 65 -4.98 -23.28 2.29
CA ALA A 65 -5.36 -22.67 1.01
C ALA A 65 -6.89 -22.68 0.81
N ALA A 66 -7.59 -23.74 1.22
CA ALA A 66 -9.03 -23.83 1.17
C ALA A 66 -9.69 -22.81 2.11
N ARG A 67 -9.18 -22.64 3.34
CA ARG A 67 -9.65 -21.61 4.28
C ARG A 67 -9.39 -20.20 3.76
N ALA A 68 -8.20 -19.93 3.23
CA ALA A 68 -7.88 -18.64 2.61
C ALA A 68 -8.79 -18.34 1.41
N ALA A 69 -9.07 -19.33 0.55
CA ALA A 69 -10.03 -19.19 -0.54
C ALA A 69 -11.45 -18.95 -0.04
N GLY A 70 -11.87 -19.62 1.04
CA GLY A 70 -13.15 -19.35 1.70
C GLY A 70 -13.27 -17.90 2.18
N MET A 71 -12.19 -17.32 2.71
CA MET A 71 -12.16 -15.90 3.10
C MET A 71 -12.22 -14.95 1.89
N VAL A 72 -11.53 -15.29 0.80
CA VAL A 72 -11.65 -14.55 -0.48
C VAL A 72 -13.10 -14.53 -0.94
N GLU A 73 -13.77 -15.69 -0.95
CA GLU A 73 -15.16 -15.82 -1.38
C GLU A 73 -16.13 -15.09 -0.45
N LEU A 74 -15.96 -15.21 0.87
CA LEU A 74 -16.76 -14.47 1.86
C LEU A 74 -16.69 -12.97 1.61
N CYS A 75 -15.49 -12.41 1.45
CA CYS A 75 -15.32 -10.98 1.22
C CYS A 75 -15.86 -10.55 -0.15
N ARG A 76 -15.65 -11.37 -1.19
CA ARG A 76 -16.09 -11.11 -2.56
C ARG A 76 -17.62 -11.11 -2.69
N GLU A 77 -18.31 -12.04 -2.05
CA GLU A 77 -19.77 -12.16 -2.12
C GLU A 77 -20.50 -11.07 -1.32
N ASN A 78 -19.85 -10.49 -0.30
CA ASN A 78 -20.46 -9.51 0.60
C ASN A 78 -19.87 -8.09 0.47
N ASP A 79 -18.97 -7.86 -0.50
CA ASP A 79 -18.23 -6.61 -0.72
C ASP A 79 -17.60 -6.03 0.57
N LEU A 80 -16.99 -6.92 1.37
CA LEU A 80 -16.45 -6.55 2.69
C LEU A 80 -15.17 -5.74 2.52
N GLN A 81 -15.11 -4.58 3.19
CA GLN A 81 -13.87 -3.84 3.38
C GLN A 81 -13.01 -4.57 4.40
N VAL A 82 -11.83 -4.98 3.97
CA VAL A 82 -10.87 -5.70 4.80
C VAL A 82 -9.70 -4.78 5.14
N THR A 83 -9.27 -4.77 6.39
CA THR A 83 -7.97 -4.23 6.81
C THR A 83 -6.99 -5.37 7.13
N HIS A 84 -5.72 -5.04 7.38
CA HIS A 84 -4.75 -6.00 7.91
C HIS A 84 -4.03 -5.48 9.14
N ALA A 85 -3.58 -6.41 9.97
CA ALA A 85 -2.74 -6.15 11.13
C ALA A 85 -1.60 -7.16 11.16
N LEU A 86 -0.40 -6.71 10.81
CA LEU A 86 0.76 -7.58 10.57
C LEU A 86 1.92 -7.31 11.53
N ILE A 87 2.03 -6.08 12.04
CA ILE A 87 3.20 -5.62 12.80
C ILE A 87 2.99 -5.98 14.28
N ASP A 88 3.98 -6.63 14.87
CA ASP A 88 4.00 -6.89 16.31
C ASP A 88 4.25 -5.60 17.11
N PRO A 89 3.84 -5.56 18.39
CA PRO A 89 4.27 -4.51 19.30
C PRO A 89 5.80 -4.43 19.38
N GLN A 90 6.37 -3.23 19.36
CA GLN A 90 7.81 -3.06 19.41
C GLN A 90 8.24 -2.78 20.86
N SER A 91 8.37 -3.83 21.68
CA SER A 91 8.78 -3.71 23.08
C SER A 91 10.30 -3.66 23.27
N ASP A 92 11.07 -4.40 22.46
CA ASP A 92 12.53 -4.36 22.44
C ASP A 92 13.08 -4.49 21.01
N ARG A 93 13.80 -3.48 20.51
CA ARG A 93 14.38 -3.47 19.16
C ARG A 93 15.75 -4.15 19.07
N SER A 94 16.31 -4.60 20.18
CA SER A 94 17.60 -5.30 20.23
C SER A 94 17.50 -6.78 19.84
N THR A 95 16.29 -7.34 19.88
CA THR A 95 16.01 -8.72 19.46
C THR A 95 15.04 -8.78 18.29
N LEU A 96 15.06 -9.92 17.58
CA LEU A 96 14.12 -10.27 16.52
C LEU A 96 13.06 -11.28 16.99
N ASP A 97 13.10 -11.68 18.26
CA ASP A 97 12.17 -12.64 18.82
C ASP A 97 10.77 -12.03 18.92
N ALA A 98 9.75 -12.88 18.82
CA ALA A 98 8.37 -12.46 19.02
C ALA A 98 8.17 -11.88 20.43
N PRO A 99 7.69 -10.63 20.56
CA PRO A 99 7.43 -10.03 21.86
C PRO A 99 6.28 -10.77 22.53
N SER A 100 6.30 -10.85 23.86
CA SER A 100 5.28 -11.57 24.62
C SER A 100 3.87 -10.99 24.44
N GLU A 101 3.79 -9.72 24.05
CA GLU A 101 2.58 -8.95 23.80
C GLU A 101 2.04 -9.14 22.37
N ALA A 102 2.78 -9.80 21.46
CA ALA A 102 2.26 -10.13 20.13
C ALA A 102 1.05 -11.05 20.23
N VAL A 103 0.16 -10.96 19.23
CA VAL A 103 -1.01 -11.85 19.15
C VAL A 103 -0.56 -13.31 19.11
N GLN A 104 -1.04 -14.07 20.10
CA GLN A 104 -0.68 -15.48 20.30
C GLN A 104 -1.88 -16.31 20.71
N VAL A 105 -1.78 -17.62 20.54
CA VAL A 105 -2.74 -18.59 21.08
C VAL A 105 -2.66 -18.60 22.60
N VAL A 106 -3.80 -18.42 23.28
CA VAL A 106 -3.92 -18.55 24.74
C VAL A 106 -4.82 -19.71 25.17
N GLU A 107 -5.67 -20.21 24.27
CA GLU A 107 -6.53 -21.37 24.54
C GLU A 107 -6.93 -22.03 23.21
N ARG A 108 -7.05 -23.37 23.21
CA ARG A 108 -7.62 -24.14 22.10
C ARG A 108 -8.94 -24.75 22.56
N ARG A 109 -10.00 -24.54 21.79
CA ARG A 109 -11.36 -24.99 22.10
C ARG A 109 -11.90 -25.88 20.97
N PRO A 110 -12.98 -26.64 21.21
CA PRO A 110 -13.65 -27.40 20.15
C PRO A 110 -14.25 -26.52 19.03
N ASP A 111 -14.59 -25.26 19.34
CA ASP A 111 -15.22 -24.31 18.42
C ASP A 111 -14.22 -23.31 17.80
N GLY A 112 -12.93 -23.37 18.14
CA GLY A 112 -11.92 -22.50 17.58
C GLY A 112 -10.69 -22.28 18.47
N VAL A 113 -9.95 -21.23 18.18
CA VAL A 113 -8.72 -20.84 18.88
C VAL A 113 -8.92 -19.48 19.52
N VAL A 114 -8.63 -19.35 20.80
CA VAL A 114 -8.66 -18.05 21.49
C VAL A 114 -7.29 -17.41 21.41
N VAL A 115 -7.25 -16.16 20.94
CA VAL A 115 -6.02 -15.38 20.78
C VAL A 115 -6.01 -14.18 21.71
N SER A 116 -4.82 -13.76 22.14
CA SER A 116 -4.65 -12.50 22.88
C SER A 116 -3.33 -11.83 22.53
N GLY A 117 -3.28 -10.51 22.67
CA GLY A 117 -2.11 -9.69 22.38
C GLY A 117 -2.46 -8.46 21.55
N CYS A 118 -1.47 -7.91 20.87
CA CYS A 118 -1.57 -6.65 20.17
C CYS A 118 -0.98 -6.74 18.75
N ARG A 119 -1.54 -5.98 17.80
CA ARG A 119 -0.93 -5.68 16.51
C ARG A 119 -0.96 -4.17 16.27
N LEU A 120 0.15 -3.65 15.75
CA LEU A 120 0.32 -2.23 15.49
C LEU A 120 -0.11 -1.87 14.07
N LEU A 121 -0.56 -0.62 13.92
CA LEU A 121 -0.69 0.10 12.65
C LEU A 121 -1.55 -0.61 11.59
N SER A 122 -2.78 -0.96 11.98
CA SER A 122 -3.84 -1.38 11.07
C SER A 122 -4.51 -0.16 10.45
N THR A 123 -4.04 0.21 9.25
CA THR A 123 -4.60 1.31 8.47
C THR A 123 -5.99 0.98 7.96
N LEU A 124 -6.92 1.93 8.00
CA LEU A 124 -8.34 1.81 7.60
C LEU A 124 -9.19 0.95 8.56
N ALA A 125 -8.62 0.45 9.66
CA ALA A 125 -9.35 -0.35 10.65
C ALA A 125 -10.67 0.27 11.15
N PRO A 126 -10.77 1.60 11.43
CA PRO A 126 -11.99 2.16 12.03
C PRO A 126 -13.25 2.08 11.14
N VAL A 127 -13.08 1.81 9.85
CA VAL A 127 -14.18 1.71 8.87
C VAL A 127 -14.19 0.37 8.13
N ALA A 128 -13.37 -0.61 8.57
CA ALA A 128 -13.32 -1.93 7.97
C ALA A 128 -14.39 -2.86 8.57
N ASN A 129 -14.83 -3.84 7.77
CA ASN A 129 -15.73 -4.90 8.21
C ASN A 129 -14.96 -6.06 8.85
N GLU A 130 -13.82 -6.42 8.26
CA GLU A 130 -13.00 -7.58 8.60
C GLU A 130 -11.52 -7.18 8.76
N CYS A 131 -10.79 -7.89 9.61
CA CYS A 131 -9.34 -7.75 9.77
C CYS A 131 -8.64 -9.07 9.48
N TYR A 132 -7.72 -9.04 8.52
CA TYR A 132 -6.72 -10.08 8.33
C TYR A 132 -5.56 -9.89 9.32
N VAL A 133 -5.27 -10.91 10.11
CA VAL A 133 -4.04 -11.02 10.91
C VAL A 133 -3.13 -12.02 10.23
N GLY A 134 -1.83 -11.72 10.12
CA GLY A 134 -0.90 -12.58 9.41
C GLY A 134 0.57 -12.18 9.56
N PRO A 135 1.45 -12.76 8.72
CA PRO A 135 2.88 -12.54 8.82
C PRO A 135 3.32 -11.15 8.36
N TYR A 136 4.34 -10.65 9.03
CA TYR A 136 5.16 -9.51 8.57
C TYR A 136 6.64 -9.90 8.51
N TYR A 137 7.14 -10.47 9.60
CA TYR A 137 8.46 -11.08 9.69
C TYR A 137 8.36 -12.61 9.74
N PRO A 138 9.36 -13.32 9.20
CA PRO A 138 9.45 -14.75 9.39
C PRO A 138 9.64 -15.09 10.87
N ARG A 139 9.09 -16.22 11.28
CA ARG A 139 9.23 -16.78 12.64
C ARG A 139 10.15 -17.99 12.64
N ARG A 140 10.73 -18.27 13.80
CA ARG A 140 11.63 -19.41 14.04
C ARG A 140 10.90 -20.53 14.77
N ARG A 141 11.47 -21.73 14.72
CA ARG A 141 11.01 -22.86 15.54
C ARG A 141 11.05 -22.48 17.02
N GLY A 142 10.01 -22.83 17.77
CA GLY A 142 9.78 -22.40 19.16
C GLY A 142 8.83 -21.19 19.29
N GLU A 143 8.51 -20.52 18.19
CA GLU A 143 7.58 -19.38 18.16
C GLU A 143 6.19 -19.75 17.60
N GLU A 144 5.84 -21.03 17.54
CA GLU A 144 4.66 -21.55 16.83
C GLU A 144 3.35 -20.89 17.31
N LYS A 145 3.25 -20.55 18.60
CA LYS A 145 2.07 -19.85 19.16
C LYS A 145 1.81 -18.45 18.57
N PHE A 146 2.80 -17.84 17.93
CA PHE A 146 2.70 -16.54 17.24
C PHE A 146 2.57 -16.69 15.71
N MET A 147 2.66 -17.91 15.18
CA MET A 147 2.58 -18.19 13.74
C MET A 147 1.12 -18.32 13.32
N LEU A 148 0.41 -17.20 13.35
CA LEU A 148 -1.03 -17.13 13.12
C LEU A 148 -1.34 -16.36 11.84
N ALA A 149 -2.23 -16.92 11.02
CA ALA A 149 -2.93 -16.18 9.98
C ALA A 149 -4.43 -16.46 10.04
N PHE A 150 -5.26 -15.44 10.15
CA PHE A 150 -6.71 -15.58 10.27
C PHE A 150 -7.44 -14.30 9.88
N VAL A 151 -8.75 -14.38 9.71
CA VAL A 151 -9.63 -13.23 9.47
C VAL A 151 -10.69 -13.15 10.57
N VAL A 152 -10.88 -12.00 11.19
CA VAL A 152 -11.94 -11.78 12.19
C VAL A 152 -12.73 -10.52 11.89
N PRO A 153 -14.04 -10.50 12.22
CA PRO A 153 -14.83 -9.30 12.03
C PRO A 153 -14.36 -8.21 13.00
N MET A 154 -14.41 -6.95 12.58
CA MET A 154 -13.93 -5.81 13.38
C MET A 154 -14.76 -5.57 14.66
N ASN A 155 -15.94 -6.19 14.76
CA ASN A 155 -16.79 -6.20 15.96
C ASN A 155 -16.70 -7.51 16.77
N ALA A 156 -15.69 -8.34 16.54
CA ALA A 156 -15.49 -9.56 17.31
C ALA A 156 -15.41 -9.26 18.83
N PRO A 157 -16.12 -10.01 19.70
CA PRO A 157 -15.99 -9.84 21.14
C PRO A 157 -14.53 -9.95 21.60
N GLY A 158 -14.08 -8.99 22.40
CA GLY A 158 -12.70 -8.90 22.87
C GLY A 158 -11.74 -8.13 21.95
N LEU A 159 -12.16 -7.73 20.74
CA LEU A 159 -11.35 -6.90 19.84
C LEU A 159 -11.59 -5.41 20.12
N SER A 160 -10.52 -4.69 20.41
CA SER A 160 -10.53 -3.22 20.56
C SER A 160 -9.68 -2.55 19.49
N THR A 161 -10.20 -1.46 18.93
CA THR A 161 -9.51 -0.63 17.92
C THR A 161 -9.14 0.72 18.53
N LEU A 162 -7.84 0.94 18.72
CA LEU A 162 -7.30 2.19 19.28
C LEU A 162 -6.80 3.06 18.12
N CYS A 163 -7.65 3.99 17.69
CA CYS A 163 -7.36 4.88 16.58
C CYS A 163 -6.35 5.97 16.97
N ARG A 164 -5.47 6.34 16.05
CA ARG A 164 -4.83 7.66 16.11
C ARG A 164 -5.88 8.78 15.99
N GLU A 165 -5.46 9.99 16.30
CA GLU A 165 -6.28 11.17 16.07
C GLU A 165 -6.65 11.35 14.58
N SER A 166 -7.90 11.77 14.33
CA SER A 166 -8.36 12.10 12.98
C SER A 166 -7.79 13.45 12.52
N PHE A 167 -7.34 13.52 11.26
CA PHE A 167 -6.77 14.74 10.71
C PHE A 167 -7.82 15.78 10.28
N HIS A 168 -9.11 15.41 10.32
CA HIS A 168 -10.23 16.30 10.07
C HIS A 168 -11.12 16.38 11.32
N ARG A 169 -11.32 17.61 11.80
CA ARG A 169 -12.11 17.92 13.01
C ARG A 169 -13.25 18.88 12.70
N GLY A 170 -13.80 18.79 11.48
CA GLY A 170 -14.86 19.69 11.00
C GLY A 170 -14.37 20.99 10.35
N GLN A 171 -13.09 21.07 9.96
CA GLN A 171 -12.61 22.20 9.14
C GLN A 171 -13.32 22.23 7.78
N ASP A 172 -13.41 23.40 7.17
CA ASP A 172 -14.03 23.57 5.85
C ASP A 172 -13.33 22.70 4.79
N PRO A 173 -14.06 21.94 3.95
CA PRO A 173 -13.48 21.13 2.88
C PRO A 173 -12.66 21.90 1.83
N VAL A 174 -12.84 23.21 1.69
CA VAL A 174 -11.97 24.05 0.85
C VAL A 174 -10.61 24.24 1.50
N ASP A 175 -10.56 24.37 2.83
CA ASP A 175 -9.32 24.48 3.59
C ASP A 175 -8.63 23.13 3.77
N ARG A 176 -9.41 22.04 3.81
CA ARG A 176 -8.96 20.65 4.02
C ARG A 176 -9.50 19.70 2.93
N PRO A 177 -9.14 19.89 1.65
CA PRO A 177 -9.74 19.15 0.54
C PRO A 177 -9.35 17.67 0.45
N LEU A 178 -8.25 17.27 1.11
CA LEU A 178 -7.78 15.88 1.11
C LEU A 178 -8.07 15.19 2.44
N SER A 179 -7.67 15.81 3.55
CA SER A 179 -7.83 15.24 4.89
C SER A 179 -9.30 15.00 5.26
N SER A 180 -10.23 15.81 4.76
CA SER A 180 -11.68 15.60 4.98
C SER A 180 -12.28 14.40 4.25
N ARG A 181 -11.53 13.76 3.33
CA ARG A 181 -12.08 12.75 2.40
C ARG A 181 -11.26 11.47 2.27
N PHE A 182 -9.95 11.56 2.46
CA PHE A 182 -9.01 10.48 2.14
C PHE A 182 -8.18 10.04 3.35
N ASP A 183 -8.53 10.48 4.56
CA ASP A 183 -7.84 10.06 5.79
C ASP A 183 -8.10 8.58 6.10
N GLU A 184 -7.10 7.74 5.87
CA GLU A 184 -7.13 6.32 6.25
C GLU A 184 -6.61 6.19 7.69
N GLY A 185 -7.52 6.17 8.67
CA GLY A 185 -7.20 6.08 10.09
C GLY A 185 -6.29 4.90 10.42
N ASP A 186 -5.17 5.15 11.09
CA ASP A 186 -4.23 4.12 11.55
C ASP A 186 -4.58 3.71 12.98
N ALA A 187 -4.73 2.42 13.26
CA ALA A 187 -5.12 1.96 14.58
C ALA A 187 -4.21 0.85 15.13
N ILE A 188 -4.14 0.76 16.45
CA ILE A 188 -3.64 -0.42 17.15
C ILE A 188 -4.82 -1.35 17.40
N LEU A 189 -4.65 -2.64 17.14
CA LEU A 189 -5.65 -3.66 17.43
C LEU A 189 -5.23 -4.44 18.68
N MET A 190 -6.07 -4.42 19.70
CA MET A 190 -5.90 -5.17 20.94
C MET A 190 -6.88 -6.34 20.97
N PHE A 191 -6.34 -7.53 21.16
CA PHE A 191 -7.08 -8.78 21.24
C PHE A 191 -7.09 -9.21 22.70
N ASP A 192 -8.23 -9.02 23.37
CA ASP A 192 -8.49 -9.56 24.69
C ASP A 192 -9.33 -10.84 24.54
N ARG A 193 -8.65 -11.98 24.52
CA ARG A 193 -9.26 -13.32 24.43
C ARG A 193 -10.32 -13.46 23.33
N VAL A 194 -9.95 -13.05 22.11
CA VAL A 194 -10.81 -13.13 20.92
C VAL A 194 -10.89 -14.58 20.42
N LEU A 195 -12.09 -15.11 20.24
CA LEU A 195 -12.31 -16.42 19.61
C LEU A 195 -12.17 -16.30 18.09
N VAL A 196 -11.31 -17.12 17.51
CA VAL A 196 -11.15 -17.30 16.06
C VAL A 196 -11.72 -18.68 15.68
N PRO A 197 -12.86 -18.75 14.98
CA PRO A 197 -13.42 -20.00 14.50
C PRO A 197 -12.46 -20.76 13.57
N HIS A 198 -12.53 -22.09 13.55
CA HIS A 198 -11.62 -22.93 12.76
C HIS A 198 -11.67 -22.63 11.26
N GLU A 199 -12.82 -22.29 10.71
CA GLU A 199 -13.01 -21.93 9.31
C GLU A 199 -12.34 -20.59 8.94
N ARG A 200 -12.09 -19.74 9.93
CA ARG A 200 -11.40 -18.44 9.77
C ARG A 200 -9.91 -18.49 10.11
N MET A 201 -9.44 -19.59 10.74
CA MET A 201 -8.05 -19.81 11.10
C MET A 201 -7.26 -20.40 9.92
N ILE A 202 -6.62 -19.56 9.11
CA ILE A 202 -5.89 -19.98 7.91
C ILE A 202 -4.62 -20.78 8.28
N VAL A 203 -3.77 -20.21 9.13
CA VAL A 203 -2.52 -20.82 9.62
C VAL A 203 -2.46 -20.77 11.14
N ASP A 204 -2.07 -21.89 11.72
CA ASP A 204 -1.96 -22.09 13.16
C ASP A 204 -0.72 -22.94 13.48
N GLY A 205 0.40 -22.29 13.79
CA GLY A 205 1.65 -22.96 14.17
C GLY A 205 2.46 -23.59 13.04
N ASP A 206 1.96 -23.62 11.80
CA ASP A 206 2.67 -24.17 10.65
C ASP A 206 3.71 -23.17 10.11
N ILE A 207 4.97 -23.37 10.50
CA ILE A 207 6.10 -22.52 10.12
C ILE A 207 6.30 -22.42 8.60
N ALA A 208 6.07 -23.50 7.86
CA ALA A 208 6.27 -23.52 6.41
C ALA A 208 5.16 -22.73 5.70
N ALA A 209 3.92 -22.87 6.16
CA ALA A 209 2.80 -22.06 5.68
C ALA A 209 3.00 -20.57 6.03
N TYR A 210 3.33 -20.27 7.29
CA TYR A 210 3.48 -18.90 7.79
C TYR A 210 4.61 -18.14 7.10
N ASN A 211 5.81 -18.72 7.02
CA ASN A 211 6.97 -18.07 6.41
C ASN A 211 6.89 -18.07 4.87
N GLY A 212 6.20 -19.03 4.28
CA GLY A 212 6.13 -19.20 2.82
C GLY A 212 5.12 -18.28 2.13
N MET A 213 4.02 -17.88 2.79
CA MET A 213 2.90 -17.22 2.11
C MET A 213 3.24 -15.86 1.47
N LEU A 214 4.21 -15.12 2.02
CA LEU A 214 4.66 -13.84 1.44
C LEU A 214 5.66 -14.02 0.28
N GLN A 215 6.30 -15.19 0.19
CA GLN A 215 7.35 -15.49 -0.78
C GLN A 215 6.79 -16.14 -2.04
N ALA A 216 5.86 -17.08 -1.88
CA ALA A 216 5.32 -17.91 -2.96
C ALA A 216 4.04 -17.31 -3.58
N ARG A 217 3.98 -16.00 -3.85
CA ARG A 217 2.77 -15.33 -4.35
C ARG A 217 2.85 -14.93 -5.84
N PRO A 218 1.73 -14.96 -6.60
CA PRO A 218 1.70 -14.55 -8.00
C PRO A 218 2.05 -13.08 -8.22
N GLY A 219 1.67 -12.18 -7.30
CA GLY A 219 2.04 -10.77 -7.37
C GLY A 219 0.87 -9.82 -7.65
N TYR A 220 -0.35 -10.18 -7.22
CA TYR A 220 -1.51 -9.28 -7.34
C TYR A 220 -1.35 -8.04 -6.46
N THR A 221 -0.86 -8.20 -5.23
CA THR A 221 -0.63 -7.09 -4.29
C THR A 221 0.40 -6.08 -4.81
N PRO A 222 1.61 -6.49 -5.26
CA PRO A 222 2.57 -5.53 -5.80
C PRO A 222 2.07 -4.86 -7.09
N LEU A 223 1.26 -5.54 -7.91
CA LEU A 223 0.60 -4.92 -9.07
C LEU A 223 -0.36 -3.80 -8.63
N GLN A 224 -1.25 -4.06 -7.67
CA GLN A 224 -2.16 -3.04 -7.12
C GLN A 224 -1.38 -1.85 -6.55
N ALA A 225 -0.37 -2.13 -5.73
CA ALA A 225 0.42 -1.10 -5.07
C ALA A 225 1.21 -0.25 -6.09
N THR A 226 1.74 -0.86 -7.14
CA THR A 226 2.40 -0.17 -8.26
C THR A 226 1.43 0.79 -8.95
N ILE A 227 0.24 0.30 -9.33
CA ILE A 227 -0.78 1.11 -10.02
C ILE A 227 -1.24 2.29 -9.17
N ARG A 228 -1.51 2.06 -7.89
CA ARG A 228 -1.88 3.12 -6.94
C ARG A 228 -0.77 4.15 -6.77
N SER A 229 0.48 3.70 -6.68
CA SER A 229 1.64 4.59 -6.53
C SER A 229 1.89 5.44 -7.78
N THR A 230 1.73 4.85 -8.97
CA THR A 230 1.77 5.58 -10.24
C THR A 230 0.68 6.64 -10.32
N MET A 231 -0.54 6.34 -9.86
CA MET A 231 -1.63 7.33 -9.82
C MET A 231 -1.31 8.50 -8.88
N LYS A 232 -0.72 8.23 -7.71
CA LYS A 232 -0.27 9.28 -6.78
C LYS A 232 0.81 10.16 -7.42
N LEU A 233 1.79 9.55 -8.10
CA LEU A 233 2.84 10.29 -8.80
C LEU A 233 2.24 11.22 -9.87
N ARG A 234 1.27 10.73 -10.65
CA ARG A 234 0.53 11.53 -11.63
C ARG A 234 -0.21 12.69 -10.96
N PHE A 235 -0.90 12.43 -9.85
CA PHE A 235 -1.62 13.47 -9.09
C PHE A 235 -0.66 14.57 -8.59
N LEU A 236 0.43 14.19 -7.92
CA LEU A 236 1.43 15.14 -7.41
C LEU A 236 2.06 15.96 -8.53
N SER A 237 2.43 15.33 -9.64
CA SER A 237 3.01 15.99 -10.81
C SER A 237 2.02 16.96 -11.46
N GLY A 238 0.75 16.57 -11.59
CA GLY A 238 -0.32 17.42 -12.10
C GLY A 238 -0.57 18.62 -11.18
N LEU A 239 -0.57 18.41 -9.87
CA LEU A 239 -0.75 19.48 -8.88
C LEU A 239 0.43 20.46 -8.90
N ALA A 240 1.67 19.97 -8.96
CA ALA A 240 2.87 20.80 -9.10
C ALA A 240 2.82 21.64 -10.38
N THR A 241 2.39 21.05 -11.50
CA THR A 241 2.20 21.75 -12.78
C THR A 241 1.13 22.85 -12.67
N ALA A 242 -0.03 22.53 -12.09
CA ALA A 242 -1.13 23.47 -11.94
C ALA A 242 -0.72 24.67 -11.07
N ILE A 243 0.00 24.41 -9.97
CA ILE A 243 0.53 25.46 -9.11
C ILE A 243 1.61 26.29 -9.79
N ALA A 244 2.54 25.67 -10.52
CA ALA A 244 3.57 26.39 -11.24
C ALA A 244 2.93 27.37 -12.24
N ARG A 245 1.90 26.94 -12.97
CA ARG A 245 1.12 27.80 -13.88
C ARG A 245 0.37 28.91 -13.14
N ALA A 246 -0.32 28.57 -12.06
CA ALA A 246 -1.07 29.55 -11.25
C ALA A 246 -0.17 30.64 -10.63
N ASN A 247 1.13 30.35 -10.46
CA ASN A 247 2.13 31.30 -9.98
C ASN A 247 3.00 31.89 -11.12
N GLY A 248 2.73 31.58 -12.40
CA GLY A 248 3.51 32.06 -13.55
C GLY A 248 4.96 31.55 -13.60
N ARG A 249 5.23 30.43 -12.92
CA ARG A 249 6.57 29.84 -12.74
C ARG A 249 6.91 28.76 -13.76
N ASP A 250 5.93 28.25 -14.47
CA ASP A 250 6.06 27.18 -15.48
C ASP A 250 6.91 27.57 -16.70
N LYS A 251 7.16 28.86 -16.90
CA LYS A 251 8.05 29.38 -17.95
C LYS A 251 9.53 29.38 -17.55
N LEU A 252 9.84 29.23 -16.26
CA LEU A 252 11.22 29.27 -15.78
C LEU A 252 11.89 27.90 -15.98
N PRO A 253 13.11 27.84 -16.53
CA PRO A 253 13.79 26.57 -16.83
C PRO A 253 13.87 25.59 -15.66
N ARG A 254 14.09 26.09 -14.44
CA ARG A 254 14.16 25.23 -13.23
C ARG A 254 12.87 24.45 -12.97
N PHE A 255 11.70 25.05 -13.22
CA PHE A 255 10.41 24.40 -12.98
C PHE A 255 10.06 23.47 -14.14
N GLN A 256 10.43 23.83 -15.37
CA GLN A 256 10.32 22.93 -16.52
C GLN A 256 11.16 21.67 -16.34
N ALA A 257 12.41 21.82 -15.91
CA ALA A 257 13.30 20.70 -15.62
C ALA A 257 12.74 19.80 -14.51
N ALA A 258 12.36 20.38 -13.36
CA ALA A 258 11.84 19.64 -12.23
C ALA A 258 10.54 18.89 -12.54
N ILE A 259 9.57 19.55 -13.20
CA ILE A 259 8.30 18.93 -13.60
C ILE A 259 8.51 17.91 -14.72
N GLY A 260 9.34 18.24 -15.72
CA GLY A 260 9.66 17.35 -16.83
C GLY A 260 10.27 16.03 -16.36
N GLU A 261 11.13 16.07 -15.35
CA GLU A 261 11.65 14.87 -14.71
C GLU A 261 10.53 14.03 -14.07
N LEU A 262 9.56 14.64 -13.38
CA LEU A 262 8.42 13.90 -12.85
C LEU A 262 7.59 13.23 -13.95
N ILE A 263 7.41 13.89 -15.09
CA ILE A 263 6.72 13.31 -16.26
C ILE A 263 7.51 12.11 -16.80
N ALA A 264 8.83 12.19 -16.89
CA ALA A 264 9.67 11.06 -17.29
C ALA A 264 9.58 9.90 -16.30
N LEU A 265 9.57 10.20 -14.99
CA LEU A 265 9.36 9.19 -13.95
C LEU A 265 7.98 8.51 -14.11
N ILE A 266 6.90 9.23 -14.43
CA ILE A 266 5.61 8.58 -14.72
C ILE A 266 5.73 7.54 -15.85
N SER A 267 6.50 7.82 -16.90
CA SER A 267 6.74 6.84 -17.97
C SER A 267 7.48 5.59 -17.47
N VAL A 268 8.48 5.75 -16.59
CA VAL A 268 9.15 4.62 -15.92
C VAL A 268 8.16 3.80 -15.09
N ALA A 269 7.28 4.47 -14.35
CA ALA A 269 6.24 3.83 -13.55
C ALA A 269 5.24 3.01 -14.39
N GLU A 270 4.91 3.46 -15.61
CA GLU A 270 4.11 2.68 -16.55
C GLU A 270 4.84 1.44 -17.08
N GLY A 271 6.16 1.56 -17.34
CA GLY A 271 6.99 0.40 -17.69
C GLY A 271 7.02 -0.64 -16.57
N ILE A 272 7.17 -0.20 -15.32
CA ILE A 272 7.11 -1.08 -14.13
C ILE A 272 5.74 -1.76 -14.03
N ARG A 273 4.64 -1.05 -14.31
CA ARG A 273 3.29 -1.66 -14.32
C ARG A 273 3.19 -2.78 -15.36
N ALA A 274 3.70 -2.57 -16.57
CA ALA A 274 3.72 -3.60 -17.60
C ALA A 274 4.59 -4.80 -17.18
N GLY A 275 5.77 -4.55 -16.62
CA GLY A 275 6.63 -5.60 -16.07
C GLY A 275 5.96 -6.40 -14.95
N ALA A 276 5.22 -5.74 -14.06
CA ALA A 276 4.52 -6.40 -12.96
C ALA A 276 3.39 -7.31 -13.46
N ILE A 277 2.74 -6.96 -14.59
CA ILE A 277 1.78 -7.83 -15.26
C ILE A 277 2.48 -9.06 -15.86
N ALA A 278 3.53 -8.84 -16.65
CA ALA A 278 4.26 -9.92 -17.31
C ALA A 278 4.82 -10.93 -16.30
N GLU A 279 5.35 -10.45 -15.19
CA GLU A 279 5.87 -11.33 -14.14
C GLU A 279 4.77 -12.01 -13.33
N GLY A 280 3.64 -11.33 -13.08
CA GLY A 280 2.48 -11.95 -12.47
C GLY A 280 1.97 -13.14 -13.28
N LEU A 281 1.95 -12.99 -14.61
CA LEU A 281 1.61 -14.06 -15.54
C LEU A 281 2.60 -15.23 -15.46
N ALA A 282 3.89 -14.96 -15.58
CA ALA A 282 4.93 -15.99 -15.48
C ALA A 282 4.86 -16.76 -14.15
N ARG A 283 4.55 -16.06 -13.05
CA ARG A 283 4.34 -16.65 -11.72
C ARG A 283 3.11 -17.54 -11.66
N ALA A 284 1.97 -17.06 -12.16
CA ALA A 284 0.75 -17.84 -12.23
C ALA A 284 0.93 -19.13 -13.05
N GLU A 285 1.64 -19.05 -14.18
CA GLU A 285 1.93 -20.20 -15.04
C GLU A 285 2.84 -21.24 -14.39
N ALA A 286 3.91 -20.81 -13.71
CA ALA A 286 4.79 -21.77 -13.04
C ALA A 286 4.11 -22.44 -11.84
N PHE A 287 3.32 -21.68 -11.08
CA PHE A 287 2.55 -22.26 -9.98
C PHE A 287 1.53 -23.29 -10.49
N ALA A 288 0.96 -23.09 -11.68
CA ALA A 288 0.11 -24.08 -12.33
C ALA A 288 0.88 -25.36 -12.73
N ARG A 289 2.19 -25.28 -12.95
CA ARG A 289 3.08 -26.44 -13.19
C ARG A 289 3.63 -27.09 -11.91
N GLY A 290 3.33 -26.52 -10.74
CA GLY A 290 3.82 -27.01 -9.44
C GLY A 290 5.12 -26.36 -8.96
N ASP A 291 5.63 -25.36 -9.66
CA ASP A 291 6.78 -24.58 -9.19
C ASP A 291 6.36 -23.69 -8.01
N VAL A 292 7.20 -23.53 -7.00
CA VAL A 292 6.90 -22.69 -5.80
C VAL A 292 7.72 -21.41 -5.75
N ARG A 293 8.72 -21.29 -6.63
CA ARG A 293 9.68 -20.19 -6.70
C ARG A 293 10.17 -20.09 -8.13
N ILE A 294 10.16 -18.88 -8.66
CA ILE A 294 10.74 -18.56 -9.96
C ILE A 294 11.85 -17.55 -9.74
N GLU A 295 13.00 -17.83 -10.34
CA GLU A 295 14.10 -16.90 -10.51
C GLU A 295 14.36 -16.73 -11.99
N GLY A 296 14.82 -15.54 -12.38
CA GLY A 296 15.32 -15.34 -13.74
C GLY A 296 16.56 -16.18 -14.01
N ASP A 297 16.83 -16.42 -15.28
CA ASP A 297 17.97 -17.20 -15.79
C ASP A 297 19.27 -16.38 -15.86
N GLY A 298 19.20 -15.06 -15.66
CA GLY A 298 20.29 -14.09 -15.88
C GLY A 298 20.48 -13.70 -17.36
N LEU A 299 19.58 -14.15 -18.25
CA LEU A 299 19.60 -13.84 -19.69
C LEU A 299 18.39 -13.00 -20.08
N THR A 300 17.19 -13.48 -19.73
CA THR A 300 15.90 -12.86 -20.02
C THR A 300 15.31 -12.16 -18.78
N GLY A 301 15.85 -12.46 -17.59
CA GLY A 301 15.54 -11.77 -16.35
C GLY A 301 16.58 -12.02 -15.27
N PRO A 302 16.65 -11.17 -14.24
CA PRO A 302 17.67 -11.25 -13.20
C PRO A 302 17.51 -12.49 -12.30
N LYS A 303 18.63 -13.03 -11.78
CA LYS A 303 18.65 -14.16 -10.84
C LYS A 303 18.17 -13.77 -9.43
N THR A 304 16.87 -13.48 -9.28
CA THR A 304 16.25 -13.08 -8.01
C THR A 304 14.79 -13.54 -7.91
N ILE A 305 14.34 -13.86 -6.69
CA ILE A 305 12.92 -14.08 -6.39
C ILE A 305 12.27 -12.72 -6.13
N GLY A 306 11.90 -11.98 -7.16
CA GLY A 306 11.35 -10.68 -6.84
C GLY A 306 11.03 -9.81 -8.02
N VAL A 307 9.79 -9.36 -7.99
CA VAL A 307 9.18 -8.57 -9.04
C VAL A 307 9.71 -7.15 -9.13
N CYS A 308 9.76 -6.63 -10.35
CA CYS A 308 9.92 -5.20 -10.63
C CYS A 308 8.93 -4.35 -9.80
N GLY A 309 7.70 -4.83 -9.56
CA GLY A 309 6.74 -4.20 -8.66
C GLY A 309 7.23 -4.12 -7.20
N GLY A 310 7.80 -5.20 -6.65
CA GLY A 310 8.36 -5.22 -5.30
C GLY A 310 9.57 -4.29 -5.14
N ALA A 311 10.49 -4.29 -6.11
CA ALA A 311 11.60 -3.35 -6.16
C ALA A 311 11.11 -1.90 -6.25
N ALA A 312 10.09 -1.67 -7.08
CA ALA A 312 9.54 -0.34 -7.28
C ALA A 312 8.87 0.19 -6.01
N ILE A 313 8.13 -0.66 -5.32
CA ILE A 313 7.50 -0.36 -4.04
C ILE A 313 8.54 -0.03 -2.96
N ASN A 314 9.66 -0.75 -2.93
CA ASN A 314 10.70 -0.54 -1.92
C ASN A 314 11.54 0.71 -2.14
N PHE A 315 11.80 1.11 -3.40
CA PHE A 315 12.76 2.18 -3.68
C PHE A 315 12.24 3.23 -4.67
N TYR A 316 11.70 2.79 -5.80
CA TYR A 316 11.33 3.70 -6.88
C TYR A 316 10.19 4.65 -6.50
N PHE A 317 9.07 4.14 -6.00
CA PHE A 317 7.92 4.96 -5.62
C PHE A 317 8.17 5.82 -4.38
N PRO A 318 8.83 5.33 -3.31
CA PRO A 318 9.27 6.19 -2.22
C PRO A 318 10.12 7.37 -2.71
N TYR A 319 11.07 7.11 -3.62
CA TYR A 319 11.90 8.16 -4.23
C TYR A 319 11.06 9.13 -5.07
N ALA A 320 10.31 8.63 -6.06
CA ALA A 320 9.59 9.44 -7.04
C ALA A 320 8.46 10.26 -6.39
N ASN A 321 7.68 9.68 -5.47
CA ASN A 321 6.61 10.39 -4.78
C ASN A 321 7.15 11.44 -3.81
N THR A 322 8.25 11.15 -3.08
CA THR A 322 8.90 12.15 -2.21
C THR A 322 9.40 13.32 -3.05
N LYS A 323 10.08 13.03 -4.16
CA LYS A 323 10.54 14.06 -5.10
C LYS A 323 9.39 14.90 -5.65
N ALA A 324 8.29 14.28 -6.04
CA ALA A 324 7.12 15.00 -6.54
C ALA A 324 6.49 15.91 -5.47
N ALA A 325 6.46 15.48 -4.20
CA ALA A 325 6.02 16.32 -3.09
C ALA A 325 6.96 17.52 -2.86
N ASP A 326 8.28 17.34 -3.00
CA ASP A 326 9.25 18.43 -2.89
C ASP A 326 9.14 19.43 -4.04
N VAL A 327 9.01 18.95 -5.28
CA VAL A 327 8.74 19.81 -6.44
C VAL A 327 7.45 20.60 -6.25
N LEU A 328 6.39 19.98 -5.71
CA LEU A 328 5.14 20.64 -5.36
C LEU A 328 5.35 21.76 -4.32
N ARG A 329 6.10 21.49 -3.24
CA ARG A 329 6.43 22.51 -2.21
C ARG A 329 7.15 23.71 -2.82
N ILE A 330 8.16 23.46 -3.66
CA ILE A 330 8.94 24.53 -4.30
C ILE A 330 8.11 25.31 -5.33
N ALA A 331 7.25 24.62 -6.09
CA ALA A 331 6.32 25.26 -7.03
C ALA A 331 5.35 26.20 -6.30
N ALA A 332 4.81 25.77 -5.16
CA ALA A 332 3.88 26.55 -4.34
C ALA A 332 4.57 27.74 -3.65
N GLY A 333 5.77 27.52 -3.09
CA GLY A 333 6.45 28.50 -2.25
C GLY A 333 5.68 28.82 -0.97
N SER A 334 6.07 29.89 -0.26
CA SER A 334 5.43 30.29 1.01
C SER A 334 3.96 30.66 0.89
N GLY A 335 3.46 30.96 -0.33
CA GLY A 335 2.05 31.21 -0.59
C GLY A 335 1.12 30.02 -0.30
N VAL A 336 1.69 28.83 -0.07
CA VAL A 336 0.97 27.64 0.39
C VAL A 336 0.40 27.81 1.81
N LEU A 337 1.00 28.69 2.63
CA LEU A 337 0.51 29.09 3.96
C LEU A 337 -0.64 30.10 3.83
N ALA A 338 -1.65 29.74 3.06
CA ALA A 338 -2.75 30.63 2.70
C ALA A 338 -3.79 30.76 3.83
N MET A 339 -4.45 31.92 3.85
CA MET A 339 -5.57 32.30 4.73
C MET A 339 -6.78 31.37 4.58
N SER A 340 -7.73 31.39 5.51
CA SER A 340 -8.90 30.48 5.45
C SER A 340 -9.89 30.93 4.37
N VAL A 341 -10.65 29.98 3.82
CA VAL A 341 -11.80 30.34 2.97
C VAL A 341 -12.83 31.19 3.72
N ALA A 342 -12.90 31.06 5.05
CA ALA A 342 -13.82 31.83 5.89
C ALA A 342 -13.57 33.34 5.82
N ASP A 343 -12.36 33.79 5.48
CA ASP A 343 -12.03 35.21 5.35
C ASP A 343 -12.85 35.90 4.24
N TYR A 344 -13.35 35.17 3.25
CA TYR A 344 -14.26 35.72 2.23
C TYR A 344 -15.64 36.12 2.78
N ALA A 345 -16.04 35.58 3.94
CA ALA A 345 -17.32 35.94 4.56
C ALA A 345 -17.31 37.36 5.15
N ARG A 346 -16.12 37.97 5.29
CA ARG A 346 -15.95 39.34 5.78
C ARG A 346 -16.17 40.36 4.65
N PRO A 347 -17.18 41.25 4.74
CA PRO A 347 -17.48 42.23 3.69
C PRO A 347 -16.34 43.21 3.40
N ASP A 348 -15.49 43.49 4.39
CA ASP A 348 -14.34 44.39 4.29
C ASP A 348 -13.07 43.71 3.75
N VAL A 349 -12.99 42.37 3.79
CA VAL A 349 -11.79 41.60 3.39
C VAL A 349 -11.99 40.84 2.09
N GLY A 350 -13.15 40.22 1.86
CA GLY A 350 -13.41 39.43 0.66
C GLY A 350 -13.09 40.16 -0.65
N PRO A 351 -13.56 41.40 -0.86
CA PRO A 351 -13.21 42.19 -2.04
C PRO A 351 -11.70 42.49 -2.18
N LEU A 352 -10.98 42.63 -1.05
CA LEU A 352 -9.53 42.85 -1.06
C LEU A 352 -8.77 41.57 -1.46
N MET A 353 -9.27 40.41 -1.04
CA MET A 353 -8.73 39.11 -1.45
C MET A 353 -8.86 38.93 -2.97
N ASP A 354 -10.03 39.22 -3.52
CA ASP A 354 -10.27 39.15 -4.98
C ASP A 354 -9.36 40.12 -5.76
N ARG A 355 -8.97 41.24 -5.15
CA ARG A 355 -8.05 42.22 -5.78
C ARG A 355 -6.58 41.82 -5.69
N TRP A 356 -6.12 41.32 -4.55
CA TRP A 356 -4.68 41.20 -4.26
C TRP A 356 -4.13 39.77 -4.34
N LEU A 357 -4.98 38.74 -4.25
CA LEU A 357 -4.54 37.34 -4.15
C LEU A 357 -4.66 36.56 -5.47
N VAL A 358 -4.77 37.27 -6.59
CA VAL A 358 -4.85 36.72 -7.95
C VAL A 358 -3.51 36.19 -8.45
N GLY A 359 -3.53 35.42 -9.54
CA GLY A 359 -2.34 35.00 -10.27
C GLY A 359 -2.49 35.20 -11.78
N PRO A 360 -1.46 34.86 -12.57
CA PRO A 360 -1.53 34.98 -14.04
C PRO A 360 -2.67 34.11 -14.62
N GLY A 361 -3.74 34.76 -15.09
CA GLY A 361 -4.89 34.10 -15.71
C GLY A 361 -5.74 33.25 -14.73
N ILE A 362 -5.67 33.52 -13.43
CA ILE A 362 -6.42 32.77 -12.40
C ILE A 362 -6.97 33.74 -11.33
N ASP A 363 -8.24 33.57 -10.97
CA ASP A 363 -8.87 34.34 -9.91
C ASP A 363 -8.36 33.92 -8.51
N ALA A 364 -8.60 34.79 -7.52
CA ALA A 364 -8.12 34.61 -6.16
C ALA A 364 -8.68 33.35 -5.48
N LYS A 365 -9.96 33.02 -5.71
CA LYS A 365 -10.63 31.86 -5.10
C LYS A 365 -10.06 30.56 -5.61
N ARG A 366 -9.89 30.44 -6.93
CA ARG A 366 -9.33 29.25 -7.56
C ARG A 366 -7.86 29.08 -7.21
N ARG A 367 -7.11 30.19 -7.13
CA ARG A 367 -5.73 30.16 -6.66
C ARG A 367 -5.63 29.71 -5.20
N LEU A 368 -6.50 30.21 -4.33
CA LEU A 368 -6.58 29.78 -2.92
C LEU A 368 -6.84 28.27 -2.81
N GLN A 369 -7.82 27.74 -3.54
CA GLN A 369 -8.12 26.31 -3.56
C GLN A 369 -6.90 25.46 -3.94
N LEU A 370 -6.10 25.89 -4.93
CA LEU A 370 -4.87 25.19 -5.29
C LEU A 370 -3.83 25.24 -4.16
N MET A 371 -3.65 26.39 -3.52
CA MET A 371 -2.72 26.52 -2.38
C MET A 371 -3.15 25.64 -1.20
N LYS A 372 -4.44 25.61 -0.87
CA LYS A 372 -4.99 24.73 0.18
C LYS A 372 -4.81 23.25 -0.14
N LEU A 373 -5.06 22.86 -1.38
CA LEU A 373 -4.84 21.50 -1.85
C LEU A 373 -3.37 21.08 -1.72
N ALA A 374 -2.43 21.95 -2.11
CA ALA A 374 -1.01 21.66 -1.96
C ALA A 374 -0.56 21.66 -0.50
N TRP A 375 -1.08 22.54 0.33
CA TRP A 375 -0.78 22.55 1.76
C TRP A 375 -1.27 21.27 2.43
N ASP A 376 -2.51 20.86 2.14
CA ASP A 376 -3.08 19.65 2.72
C ASP A 376 -2.31 18.39 2.28
N MET A 377 -1.73 18.40 1.07
CA MET A 377 -0.89 17.30 0.59
C MET A 377 0.53 17.29 1.16
N THR A 378 1.07 18.42 1.63
CA THR A 378 2.53 18.54 1.91
C THR A 378 2.90 19.04 3.29
N GLY A 379 2.01 19.75 3.98
CA GLY A 379 2.31 20.47 5.22
C GLY A 379 1.33 20.26 6.37
N THR A 380 0.14 19.70 6.12
CA THR A 380 -0.76 19.27 7.22
C THR A 380 -0.35 17.91 7.78
N GLU A 381 -0.99 17.48 8.88
CA GLU A 381 -0.80 16.14 9.45
C GLU A 381 -1.09 15.04 8.42
N PHE A 382 -2.10 15.23 7.56
CA PHE A 382 -2.42 14.31 6.46
C PHE A 382 -1.25 14.21 5.47
N GLY A 383 -0.73 15.34 4.99
CA GLY A 383 0.40 15.37 4.06
C GLY A 383 1.66 14.74 4.65
N SER A 384 1.96 15.05 5.91
CA SER A 384 3.11 14.48 6.65
C SER A 384 2.96 12.97 6.85
N ARG A 385 1.79 12.50 7.28
CA ARG A 385 1.48 11.06 7.40
C ARG A 385 1.58 10.37 6.04
N ALA A 386 1.09 10.98 4.97
CA ALA A 386 1.20 10.42 3.62
C ALA A 386 2.67 10.30 3.18
N GLY A 387 3.51 11.29 3.49
CA GLY A 387 4.95 11.23 3.23
C GLY A 387 5.65 10.10 4.00
N LEU A 388 5.32 9.94 5.30
CA LEU A 388 5.84 8.84 6.13
C LEU A 388 5.39 7.48 5.60
N TYR A 389 4.10 7.36 5.26
CA TYR A 389 3.52 6.16 4.66
C TYR A 389 4.28 5.77 3.38
N GLU A 390 4.48 6.69 2.42
CA GLU A 390 5.19 6.35 1.18
C GLU A 390 6.62 5.87 1.44
N ARG A 391 7.28 6.36 2.49
CA ARG A 391 8.66 5.97 2.82
C ARG A 391 8.75 4.60 3.49
N LEU A 392 7.76 4.21 4.30
CA LEU A 392 7.85 3.05 5.19
C LEU A 392 6.79 1.96 4.95
N TYR A 393 5.84 2.13 4.03
CA TYR A 393 4.70 1.20 3.92
C TYR A 393 5.08 -0.22 3.53
N SER A 394 6.20 -0.42 2.83
CA SER A 394 6.73 -1.74 2.47
C SER A 394 7.81 -2.24 3.44
N GLY A 395 7.96 -1.55 4.57
CA GLY A 395 8.88 -1.86 5.64
C GLY A 395 10.11 -0.97 5.67
N ASP A 396 11.03 -1.35 6.54
CA ASP A 396 12.26 -0.60 6.78
C ASP A 396 13.14 -0.58 5.49
N PRO A 397 13.51 0.61 5.00
CA PRO A 397 14.30 0.74 3.76
C PRO A 397 15.67 0.05 3.83
N GLU A 398 16.33 0.04 4.98
CA GLU A 398 17.64 -0.59 5.15
C GLU A 398 17.52 -2.11 5.16
N ILE A 399 16.53 -2.65 5.87
CA ILE A 399 16.24 -4.09 5.83
C ILE A 399 15.90 -4.53 4.40
N ASN A 400 15.10 -3.73 3.70
CA ASN A 400 14.79 -3.97 2.29
C ASN A 400 16.07 -3.96 1.43
N ALA A 401 16.93 -2.95 1.57
CA ALA A 401 18.20 -2.87 0.84
C ALA A 401 19.12 -4.07 1.13
N GLN A 402 19.24 -4.50 2.38
CA GLN A 402 20.02 -5.68 2.75
C GLN A 402 19.49 -6.96 2.10
N ARG A 403 18.16 -7.11 1.98
CA ARG A 403 17.57 -8.27 1.27
C ARG A 403 17.94 -8.27 -0.21
N TRP A 404 17.91 -7.11 -0.86
CA TRP A 404 18.32 -6.97 -2.26
C TRP A 404 19.82 -7.24 -2.46
N PHE A 405 20.67 -6.74 -1.56
CA PHE A 405 22.11 -7.02 -1.58
C PHE A 405 22.44 -8.52 -1.44
N ARG A 406 21.66 -9.27 -0.66
CA ARG A 406 21.85 -10.73 -0.50
C ARG A 406 21.27 -11.55 -1.65
N SER A 407 20.58 -10.93 -2.60
CA SER A 407 19.95 -11.64 -3.72
C SER A 407 20.99 -12.07 -4.77
N GLY A 408 20.61 -12.99 -5.66
CA GLY A 408 21.52 -13.51 -6.69
C GLY A 408 22.01 -12.45 -7.68
N ILE A 409 21.27 -11.35 -7.85
CA ILE A 409 21.61 -10.28 -8.80
C ILE A 409 22.93 -9.59 -8.46
N THR A 410 23.32 -9.51 -7.18
CA THR A 410 24.59 -8.89 -6.78
C THR A 410 25.77 -9.68 -7.35
N ARG A 411 25.73 -11.01 -7.25
CA ARG A 411 26.75 -11.89 -7.87
C ARG A 411 26.70 -11.83 -9.40
N GLU A 412 25.52 -11.67 -9.98
CA GLU A 412 25.35 -11.50 -11.44
C GLU A 412 26.05 -10.22 -11.92
N CYS A 413 25.92 -9.11 -11.19
CA CYS A 413 26.62 -7.86 -11.48
C CYS A 413 28.14 -7.98 -11.31
N GLU A 414 28.61 -8.65 -10.25
CA GLU A 414 30.05 -8.89 -10.02
C GLU A 414 30.67 -9.75 -11.14
N ALA A 415 29.96 -10.76 -11.62
CA ALA A 415 30.43 -11.65 -12.69
C ALA A 415 30.75 -10.91 -14.00
N LEU A 416 30.10 -9.76 -14.28
CA LEU A 416 30.43 -8.92 -15.44
C LEU A 416 31.84 -8.32 -15.32
N VAL A 417 32.25 -7.95 -14.11
CA VAL A 417 33.60 -7.41 -13.83
C VAL A 417 34.62 -8.53 -13.93
N ASP A 418 34.33 -9.69 -13.31
CA ASP A 418 35.23 -10.85 -13.36
C ASP A 418 35.43 -11.35 -14.80
N GLN A 419 34.38 -11.30 -15.64
CA GLN A 419 34.49 -11.64 -17.05
C GLN A 419 35.47 -10.71 -17.78
N LEU A 420 35.52 -9.42 -17.43
CA LEU A 420 36.45 -8.49 -18.05
C LEU A 420 37.88 -8.67 -17.53
N LEU A 421 38.06 -9.01 -16.26
CA LEU A 421 39.38 -9.16 -15.64
C LEU A 421 40.06 -10.50 -15.94
N ASN A 422 39.28 -11.55 -16.24
CA ASN A 422 39.78 -12.89 -16.55
C ASN A 422 39.92 -13.16 -18.06
N ASN A 423 39.54 -12.20 -18.92
CA ASN A 423 39.90 -12.16 -20.34
C ASN A 423 41.15 -11.30 -20.53
#